data_AF-A0A921BLG3-F1
#
_entry.id   AF-A0A921BLG3-F1
#
_cell.length_a   1.000
_cell.length_b   1.000
_cell.length_c   1.000
_cell.angle_alpha   90.00
_cell.angle_beta   90.00
_cell.angle_gamma   90.00
#
_symmetry.space_group_name_H-M   'P 1'
#
loop_
_entity.id
_entity.type
_entity.pdbx_description
1 polymer ?
#
loop_
_entity_poly.entity_id
_entity_poly.type
_entity_poly.pdbx_seq_one_letter_code
_entity_poly.pdbx_strand_id
1 'polypeptide(L)'
;MRPERCHWLNYEGEIVIVIGRPCRNVSPSDAGEYIAGYTIGNDYGLHDFRDTDAGSMLRVKGSDTLCPVGPGLVEGWDFRGKGIRTLVNGKVVQDGNTEEMTWDMHYLVADLARTISLYPGDMIFSGTPANSRPVSPGDVVSVEVEGLGVLENTVVAGPDEIRDDVGAQPSQSEEVLSTALGGDWEFRGIRPSSPGLGPRDPRVGPQIVRGLPFYEL
;
A
#
# COMPACT_ATOMS: atom_id res chain seq x y z
N MET A 1 -5.46 5.80 13.81
CA MET A 1 -6.77 6.03 14.45
C MET A 1 -7.85 5.84 13.40
N ARG A 2 -8.98 5.23 13.74
CA ARG A 2 -10.14 5.15 12.84
C ARG A 2 -11.19 6.18 13.27
N PRO A 3 -11.51 7.19 12.46
CA PRO A 3 -12.53 8.19 12.81
C PRO A 3 -13.88 7.56 13.12
N GLU A 4 -14.64 8.21 13.99
CA GLU A 4 -16.04 7.83 14.24
C GLU A 4 -16.86 8.04 12.94
N ARG A 5 -17.87 7.19 12.71
CA ARG A 5 -18.64 7.08 11.44
C ARG A 5 -17.90 6.46 10.24
N CYS A 6 -16.61 6.12 10.36
CA CYS A 6 -15.92 5.29 9.37
C CYS A 6 -15.93 3.82 9.77
N HIS A 7 -15.92 2.92 8.79
CA HIS A 7 -16.05 1.48 8.94
C HIS A 7 -14.88 0.70 8.34
N TRP A 8 -14.27 1.20 7.26
CA TRP A 8 -13.42 0.42 6.38
C TRP A 8 -11.97 0.92 6.41
N LEU A 9 -11.33 0.80 7.58
CA LEU A 9 -9.90 1.07 7.73
C LEU A 9 -9.09 -0.17 7.40
N ASN A 10 -8.43 -0.21 6.26
CA ASN A 10 -7.59 -1.34 5.86
C ASN A 10 -6.13 -1.14 6.23
N TYR A 11 -5.42 -2.22 6.58
CA TYR A 11 -3.96 -2.25 6.68
C TYR A 11 -3.32 -2.56 5.32
N GLU A 12 -2.12 -2.04 5.09
CA GLU A 12 -1.27 -2.34 3.93
C GLU A 12 0.18 -2.30 4.40
N GLY A 13 0.73 -3.44 4.80
CA GLY A 13 2.09 -3.52 5.35
C GLY A 13 3.14 -3.46 4.24
N GLU A 14 4.12 -2.55 4.38
CA GLU A 14 5.06 -2.24 3.31
C GLU A 14 6.50 -2.03 3.80
N ILE A 15 7.43 -2.12 2.85
CA ILE A 15 8.81 -1.64 3.03
C ILE A 15 8.87 -0.21 2.49
N VAL A 16 9.49 0.68 3.24
CA VAL A 16 9.60 2.10 2.87
C VAL A 16 11.04 2.42 2.54
N ILE A 17 11.24 2.97 1.35
CA ILE A 17 12.51 3.47 0.85
C ILE A 17 12.66 4.90 1.35
N VAL A 18 13.78 5.23 1.99
CA VAL A 18 14.07 6.60 2.45
C VAL A 18 15.18 7.19 1.60
N ILE A 19 14.90 8.33 0.96
CA ILE A 19 15.85 9.03 0.11
C ILE A 19 16.88 9.77 0.97
N GLY A 20 18.16 9.68 0.61
CA GLY A 20 19.28 10.30 1.33
C GLY A 20 19.97 11.44 0.59
N ARG A 21 19.76 11.55 -0.72
CA ARG A 21 20.39 12.55 -1.59
C ARG A 21 19.40 13.07 -2.62
N PRO A 22 19.52 14.34 -3.05
CA PRO A 22 18.71 14.86 -4.15
C PRO A 22 18.80 13.95 -5.38
N CYS A 23 17.66 13.46 -5.86
CA CYS A 23 17.55 12.48 -6.92
C CYS A 23 16.57 12.97 -8.01
N ARG A 24 17.05 13.02 -9.25
CA ARG A 24 16.26 13.41 -10.43
C ARG A 24 16.81 12.75 -11.68
N ASN A 25 15.93 12.14 -12.45
CA ASN A 25 16.22 11.56 -13.77
C ASN A 25 17.41 10.59 -13.74
N VAL A 26 17.43 9.70 -12.74
CA VAL A 26 18.46 8.68 -12.55
C VAL A 26 18.07 7.36 -13.21
N SER A 27 19.05 6.50 -13.50
CA SER A 27 18.77 5.15 -13.97
C SER A 27 18.47 4.20 -12.79
N PRO A 28 17.77 3.07 -13.02
CA PRO A 28 17.59 2.06 -11.98
C PRO A 28 18.91 1.49 -11.42
N SER A 29 19.97 1.41 -12.23
CA SER A 29 21.28 0.94 -11.75
C SER A 29 21.95 1.92 -10.79
N ASP A 30 21.66 3.22 -10.92
CA ASP A 30 22.24 4.27 -10.07
C ASP A 30 21.37 4.56 -8.84
N ALA A 31 20.10 4.12 -8.82
CA ALA A 31 19.12 4.48 -7.79
C ALA A 31 19.60 4.19 -6.37
N GLY A 32 20.30 3.07 -6.16
CA GLY A 32 20.84 2.70 -4.84
C GLY A 32 21.78 3.74 -4.22
N GLU A 33 22.47 4.56 -5.02
CA GLU A 33 23.37 5.60 -4.53
C GLU A 33 22.64 6.80 -3.89
N TYR A 34 21.31 6.89 -4.08
CA TYR A 34 20.47 7.98 -3.60
C TYR A 34 19.61 7.58 -2.40
N ILE A 35 19.55 6.29 -2.08
CA ILE A 35 18.78 5.75 -0.96
C ILE A 35 19.61 5.86 0.32
N ALA A 36 19.05 6.48 1.37
CA ALA A 36 19.65 6.50 2.70
C ALA A 36 19.54 5.12 3.35
N GLY A 37 18.38 4.47 3.22
CA GLY A 37 18.12 3.16 3.78
C GLY A 37 16.65 2.79 3.65
N TYR A 38 16.26 1.80 4.43
CA TYR A 38 14.90 1.24 4.41
C TYR A 38 14.33 1.18 5.81
N THR A 39 13.00 1.26 5.89
CA THR A 39 12.24 1.11 7.14
C THR A 39 10.92 0.39 6.82
N ILE A 40 10.06 0.21 7.82
CA ILE A 40 8.75 -0.44 7.66
C ILE A 40 7.67 0.62 7.72
N GLY A 41 6.64 0.46 6.89
CA GLY A 41 5.44 1.29 6.89
C GLY A 41 4.18 0.45 6.94
N ASN A 42 3.08 1.08 7.34
CA ASN A 42 1.74 0.53 7.14
C ASN A 42 0.88 1.63 6.51
N ASP A 43 0.56 1.51 5.22
CA ASP A 43 -0.22 2.48 4.46
C ASP A 43 -1.72 2.25 4.66
N TYR A 44 -2.23 2.70 5.81
CA TYR A 44 -3.63 2.49 6.13
C TYR A 44 -4.56 3.25 5.17
N GLY A 45 -5.64 2.59 4.76
CA GLY A 45 -6.65 3.17 3.87
C GLY A 45 -8.02 3.27 4.52
N LEU A 46 -8.60 4.47 4.62
CA LEU A 46 -10.02 4.69 4.94
C LEU A 46 -10.87 4.55 3.69
N HIS A 47 -11.24 3.31 3.34
CA HIS A 47 -11.98 2.99 2.14
C HIS A 47 -13.42 3.53 2.13
N ASP A 48 -13.94 4.03 3.25
CA ASP A 48 -15.21 4.76 3.33
C ASP A 48 -15.33 5.91 2.30
N PHE A 49 -14.20 6.43 1.82
CA PHE A 49 -14.16 7.50 0.82
C PHE A 49 -13.68 7.03 -0.57
N ARG A 50 -13.53 5.71 -0.80
CA ARG A 50 -12.92 5.16 -2.02
C ARG A 50 -13.59 5.65 -3.30
N ASP A 51 -14.91 5.64 -3.31
CA ASP A 51 -15.75 6.05 -4.44
C ASP A 51 -15.68 7.56 -4.69
N THR A 52 -15.81 8.35 -3.62
CA THR A 52 -15.90 9.82 -3.71
C THR A 52 -14.55 10.49 -3.88
N ASP A 53 -13.45 9.77 -3.60
CA ASP A 53 -12.07 10.23 -3.73
C ASP A 53 -11.29 9.50 -4.84
N ALA A 54 -12.02 8.76 -5.68
CA ALA A 54 -11.48 8.02 -6.81
C ALA A 54 -10.62 8.94 -7.69
N GLY A 55 -9.38 8.53 -7.92
CA GLY A 55 -8.39 9.25 -8.74
C GLY A 55 -7.32 10.01 -7.95
N SER A 56 -7.61 10.48 -6.73
CA SER A 56 -6.59 11.15 -5.89
C SER A 56 -6.14 10.32 -4.68
N MET A 57 -7.06 9.59 -4.05
CA MET A 57 -6.82 8.83 -2.81
C MET A 57 -6.34 9.62 -1.60
N LEU A 58 -6.41 10.96 -1.65
CA LEU A 58 -5.94 11.82 -0.57
C LEU A 58 -6.73 11.61 0.74
N ARG A 59 -8.05 11.47 0.69
CA ARG A 59 -8.86 11.22 1.90
C ARG A 59 -8.77 9.76 2.36
N VAL A 60 -8.53 8.85 1.43
CA VAL A 60 -8.37 7.43 1.75
C VAL A 60 -7.04 7.18 2.47
N LYS A 61 -5.93 7.74 2.00
CA LYS A 61 -4.57 7.45 2.52
C LYS A 61 -3.94 8.59 3.33
N GLY A 62 -4.40 9.82 3.15
CA GLY A 62 -3.77 11.03 3.71
C GLY A 62 -4.37 11.53 5.03
N SER A 63 -5.28 10.78 5.66
CA SER A 63 -5.80 11.17 6.97
C SER A 63 -4.73 11.02 8.06
N ASP A 64 -4.82 11.83 9.10
CA ASP A 64 -3.87 11.79 10.22
C ASP A 64 -3.74 10.36 10.78
N THR A 65 -2.51 9.98 11.14
CA THR A 65 -2.14 8.67 11.70
C THR A 65 -2.23 7.46 10.78
N LEU A 66 -2.58 7.63 9.49
CA LEU A 66 -2.69 6.50 8.55
C LEU A 66 -1.36 6.07 7.92
N CYS A 67 -0.26 6.75 8.24
CA CYS A 67 1.07 6.43 7.72
C CYS A 67 2.10 6.27 8.86
N PRO A 68 1.95 5.29 9.77
CA PRO A 68 3.01 4.95 10.71
C PRO A 68 4.23 4.38 9.98
N VAL A 69 5.41 4.82 10.41
CA VAL A 69 6.70 4.43 9.85
C VAL A 69 7.67 4.18 11.00
N GLY A 70 8.46 3.10 10.90
CA GLY A 70 9.43 2.72 11.92
C GLY A 70 9.87 1.26 11.80
N PRO A 71 10.46 0.66 12.85
CA PRO A 71 10.87 1.27 14.12
C PRO A 71 12.13 2.14 14.02
N GLY A 72 12.83 2.10 12.88
CA GLY A 72 14.02 2.90 12.61
C GLY A 72 14.47 2.73 11.15
N LEU A 73 15.45 3.52 10.76
CA LEU A 73 16.08 3.44 9.44
C LEU A 73 17.24 2.44 9.48
N VAL A 74 17.28 1.51 8.52
CA VAL A 74 18.40 0.58 8.34
C VAL A 74 19.15 0.93 7.04
N GLU A 75 20.39 1.36 7.19
CA GLU A 75 21.31 1.65 6.08
C GLU A 75 21.98 0.36 5.59
N GLY A 76 22.34 0.31 4.30
CA GLY A 76 23.10 -0.81 3.71
C GLY A 76 22.37 -2.16 3.70
N TRP A 77 21.07 -2.18 3.95
CA TRP A 77 20.23 -3.38 3.88
C TRP A 77 19.98 -3.79 2.42
N ASP A 78 20.17 -5.07 2.10
CA ASP A 78 19.86 -5.62 0.78
C ASP A 78 18.40 -6.07 0.76
N PHE A 79 17.59 -5.42 -0.08
CA PHE A 79 16.15 -5.66 -0.14
C PHE A 79 15.78 -6.97 -0.87
N ARG A 80 16.72 -7.65 -1.52
CA ARG A 80 16.45 -8.86 -2.33
C ARG A 80 16.16 -10.09 -1.48
N GLY A 81 15.20 -10.91 -1.88
CA GLY A 81 14.86 -12.16 -1.18
C GLY A 81 14.22 -11.99 0.20
N LYS A 82 13.69 -10.81 0.54
CA LYS A 82 13.29 -10.46 1.91
C LYS A 82 11.83 -10.77 2.18
N GLY A 83 11.59 -11.52 3.25
CA GLY A 83 10.23 -11.80 3.72
C GLY A 83 9.60 -10.59 4.42
N ILE A 84 8.30 -10.39 4.16
CA ILE A 84 7.45 -9.43 4.85
C ILE A 84 6.14 -10.10 5.26
N ARG A 85 5.66 -9.82 6.47
CA ARG A 85 4.36 -10.28 6.97
C ARG A 85 3.61 -9.17 7.66
N THR A 86 2.28 -9.19 7.50
CA THR A 86 1.37 -8.40 8.33
C THR A 86 0.56 -9.35 9.20
N LEU A 87 0.48 -9.04 10.49
CA LEU A 87 -0.29 -9.78 11.46
C LEU A 87 -1.36 -8.87 12.07
N VAL A 88 -2.55 -9.42 12.29
CA VAL A 88 -3.62 -8.78 13.06
C VAL A 88 -3.89 -9.66 14.27
N ASN A 89 -3.73 -9.10 15.46
CA ASN A 89 -3.87 -9.82 16.74
C ASN A 89 -3.04 -11.12 16.78
N GLY A 90 -1.81 -11.05 16.27
CA GLY A 90 -0.87 -12.18 16.21
C GLY A 90 -1.18 -13.24 15.14
N LYS A 91 -2.21 -13.04 14.31
CA LYS A 91 -2.52 -13.93 13.17
C LYS A 91 -1.96 -13.33 11.88
N VAL A 92 -1.14 -14.10 11.17
CA VAL A 92 -0.65 -13.73 9.83
C VAL A 92 -1.83 -13.57 8.87
N VAL A 93 -1.96 -12.38 8.28
CA VAL A 93 -3.00 -12.01 7.31
C VAL A 93 -2.42 -11.60 5.96
N GLN A 94 -1.16 -11.17 5.92
CA GLN A 94 -0.36 -11.01 4.70
C GLN A 94 0.98 -11.71 4.91
N ASP A 95 1.48 -12.35 3.86
CA ASP A 95 2.77 -13.03 3.83
C ASP A 95 3.29 -12.94 2.40
N GLY A 96 4.51 -12.45 2.23
CA GLY A 96 5.08 -12.15 0.93
C GLY A 96 6.59 -12.04 0.95
N ASN A 97 7.19 -11.96 -0.24
CA ASN A 97 8.62 -11.78 -0.42
C ASN A 97 8.93 -10.70 -1.46
N THR A 98 10.01 -9.95 -1.28
CA THR A 98 10.42 -8.91 -2.24
C THR A 98 10.78 -9.44 -3.64
N GLU A 99 11.07 -10.74 -3.79
CA GLU A 99 11.23 -11.38 -5.11
C GLU A 99 9.92 -11.48 -5.90
N GLU A 100 8.78 -11.29 -5.24
CA GLU A 100 7.46 -11.29 -5.87
C GLU A 100 7.06 -9.90 -6.39
N MET A 101 7.88 -8.87 -6.15
CA MET A 101 7.63 -7.51 -6.62
C MET A 101 7.69 -7.45 -8.15
N THR A 102 6.64 -6.91 -8.78
CA THR A 102 6.64 -6.65 -10.23
C THR A 102 7.68 -5.59 -10.62
N TRP A 103 7.86 -4.58 -9.77
CA TRP A 103 8.84 -3.52 -9.92
C TRP A 103 9.66 -3.42 -8.64
N ASP A 104 10.98 -3.58 -8.72
CA ASP A 104 11.82 -3.52 -7.53
C ASP A 104 12.00 -2.07 -7.01
N MET A 105 12.56 -1.95 -5.80
CA MET A 105 12.72 -0.66 -5.13
C MET A 105 13.62 0.32 -5.90
N HIS A 106 14.61 -0.19 -6.65
CA HIS A 106 15.45 0.64 -7.49
C HIS A 106 14.68 1.20 -8.70
N TYR A 107 13.84 0.38 -9.32
CA TYR A 107 12.95 0.81 -10.38
C TYR A 107 11.98 1.88 -9.89
N LEU A 108 11.33 1.69 -8.74
CA LEU A 108 10.38 2.66 -8.17
C LEU A 108 11.02 4.04 -7.99
N VAL A 109 12.21 4.10 -7.39
CA VAL A 109 12.97 5.35 -7.24
C VAL A 109 13.26 6.00 -8.59
N ALA A 110 13.79 5.23 -9.55
CA ALA A 110 14.13 5.76 -10.87
C ALA A 110 12.89 6.24 -11.64
N ASP A 111 11.78 5.51 -11.57
CA ASP A 111 10.55 5.82 -12.30
C ASP A 111 9.94 7.14 -11.81
N LEU A 112 9.79 7.30 -10.49
CA LEU A 112 9.32 8.54 -9.86
C LEU A 112 10.28 9.71 -10.17
N ALA A 113 11.58 9.47 -10.08
CA ALA A 113 12.60 10.48 -10.35
C ALA A 113 12.59 11.00 -11.79
N ARG A 114 11.89 10.36 -12.76
CA ARG A 114 11.75 10.87 -14.15
C ARG A 114 10.92 12.14 -14.24
N THR A 115 10.04 12.40 -13.29
CA THR A 115 9.15 13.58 -13.32
C THR A 115 9.13 14.33 -11.99
N ILE A 116 9.45 13.68 -10.88
CA ILE A 116 9.44 14.24 -9.53
C ILE A 116 10.89 14.38 -9.04
N SER A 117 11.24 15.49 -8.41
CA SER A 117 12.54 15.61 -7.73
C SER A 117 12.38 15.04 -6.33
N LEU A 118 13.21 14.09 -5.95
CA LEU A 118 13.22 13.49 -4.62
C LEU A 118 14.35 14.11 -3.79
N TYR A 119 14.10 14.35 -2.51
CA TYR A 119 15.01 15.00 -1.58
C TYR A 119 15.29 14.13 -0.35
N PRO A 120 16.39 14.39 0.38
CA PRO A 120 16.69 13.68 1.61
C PRO A 120 15.51 13.73 2.60
N GLY A 121 15.09 12.57 3.08
CA GLY A 121 13.92 12.42 3.97
C GLY A 121 12.62 12.08 3.26
N ASP A 122 12.53 12.19 1.92
CA ASP A 122 11.38 11.70 1.18
C ASP A 122 11.26 10.18 1.32
N MET A 123 10.03 9.70 1.45
CA MET A 123 9.70 8.30 1.68
C MET A 123 8.88 7.76 0.52
N ILE A 124 9.26 6.57 0.01
CA ILE A 124 8.53 5.86 -1.03
C ILE A 124 8.08 4.52 -0.47
N PHE A 125 6.77 4.35 -0.41
CA PHE A 125 6.09 3.10 -0.08
C PHE A 125 6.18 2.19 -1.31
N SER A 126 6.61 0.94 -1.10
CA SER A 126 7.01 0.03 -2.18
C SER A 126 5.92 -0.94 -2.64
N GLY A 127 4.77 -0.90 -1.98
CA GLY A 127 3.66 -1.78 -2.19
C GLY A 127 3.48 -2.80 -1.10
N THR A 128 2.22 -3.22 -0.96
CA THR A 128 1.77 -4.21 0.00
C THR A 128 1.60 -5.59 -0.64
N PRO A 129 1.83 -6.70 0.09
CA PRO A 129 1.37 -8.01 -0.36
C PRO A 129 -0.15 -8.02 -0.53
N ALA A 130 -0.68 -9.04 -1.21
CA ALA A 130 -2.13 -9.22 -1.35
C ALA A 130 -2.84 -9.31 0.02
N ASN A 131 -4.17 -9.19 0.00
CA ASN A 131 -5.04 -9.36 1.18
C ASN A 131 -5.04 -8.20 2.21
N SER A 132 -5.05 -6.95 1.73
CA SER A 132 -5.47 -5.77 2.50
C SER A 132 -6.94 -5.92 2.95
N ARG A 133 -7.21 -5.85 4.26
CA ARG A 133 -8.54 -6.07 4.87
C ARG A 133 -8.81 -5.08 6.02
N PRO A 134 -10.09 -4.83 6.34
CA PRO A 134 -10.44 -3.87 7.37
C PRO A 134 -10.05 -4.36 8.77
N VAL A 135 -9.64 -3.43 9.62
CA VAL A 135 -9.38 -3.58 11.06
C VAL A 135 -10.26 -2.64 11.88
N SER A 136 -10.48 -3.02 13.13
CA SER A 136 -11.38 -2.34 14.06
C SER A 136 -10.61 -1.77 15.26
N PRO A 137 -11.17 -0.74 15.94
CA PRO A 137 -10.64 -0.30 17.23
C PRO A 137 -10.51 -1.47 18.20
N GLY A 138 -9.35 -1.59 18.83
CA GLY A 138 -8.95 -2.71 19.67
C GLY A 138 -8.03 -3.72 18.98
N ASP A 139 -7.96 -3.73 17.65
CA ASP A 139 -7.02 -4.58 16.92
C ASP A 139 -5.58 -4.08 17.06
N VAL A 140 -4.64 -5.01 17.19
CA VAL A 140 -3.20 -4.75 17.09
C VAL A 140 -2.74 -5.25 15.72
N VAL A 141 -2.10 -4.37 14.96
CA VAL A 141 -1.53 -4.70 13.64
C VAL A 141 -0.01 -4.58 13.74
N SER A 142 0.70 -5.62 13.33
CA SER A 142 2.16 -5.62 13.23
C SER A 142 2.62 -5.95 11.82
N VAL A 143 3.61 -5.22 11.34
CA VAL A 143 4.30 -5.48 10.07
C VAL A 143 5.73 -5.90 10.41
N GLU A 144 6.10 -7.10 9.99
CA GLU A 144 7.40 -7.72 10.25
C GLU A 144 8.17 -7.83 8.93
N VAL A 145 9.41 -7.34 8.90
CA VAL A 145 10.28 -7.47 7.73
C VAL A 145 11.63 -8.03 8.13
N GLU A 146 12.10 -9.03 7.38
CA GLU A 146 13.39 -9.67 7.61
C GLU A 146 14.54 -8.67 7.65
N GLY A 147 15.13 -8.47 8.84
CA GLY A 147 16.27 -7.58 9.03
C GLY A 147 15.92 -6.09 9.24
N LEU A 148 14.65 -5.69 9.13
CA LEU A 148 14.21 -4.33 9.48
C LEU A 148 13.44 -4.28 10.83
N GLY A 149 13.00 -5.43 11.34
CA GLY A 149 12.34 -5.54 12.64
C GLY A 149 10.83 -5.60 12.52
N VAL A 150 10.14 -4.97 13.48
CA VAL A 150 8.66 -4.98 13.58
C VAL A 150 8.14 -3.58 13.83
N LEU A 151 7.16 -3.15 13.04
CA LEU A 151 6.33 -1.98 13.28
C LEU A 151 4.98 -2.45 13.83
N GLU A 152 4.62 -2.03 15.05
CA GLU A 152 3.36 -2.42 15.68
C GLU A 152 2.52 -1.18 16.02
N ASN A 153 1.23 -1.24 15.69
CA ASN A 153 0.26 -0.19 15.99
C ASN A 153 -1.03 -0.79 16.57
N THR A 154 -1.55 -0.17 17.63
CA THR A 154 -2.90 -0.47 18.12
C THR A 154 -3.91 0.47 17.46
N VAL A 155 -4.94 -0.11 16.85
CA VAL A 155 -6.05 0.65 16.26
C VAL A 155 -6.92 1.16 17.40
N VAL A 156 -7.17 2.47 17.42
CA VAL A 156 -8.07 3.13 18.37
C VAL A 156 -9.12 3.93 17.62
N ALA A 157 -10.26 4.15 18.25
CA ALA A 157 -11.24 5.12 17.77
C ALA A 157 -10.62 6.53 17.82
N GLY A 158 -10.83 7.31 16.76
CA GLY A 158 -10.46 8.72 16.75
C GLY A 158 -11.35 9.53 17.70
N PRO A 159 -10.84 10.59 18.33
CA PRO A 159 -11.62 11.41 19.25
C PRO A 159 -12.66 12.30 18.54
N ASP A 160 -12.45 12.57 17.25
CA ASP A 160 -13.28 13.47 16.46
C ASP A 160 -14.21 12.70 15.53
N GLU A 161 -15.47 13.13 15.47
CA GLU A 161 -16.43 12.67 14.48
C GLU A 161 -16.21 13.37 13.14
N ILE A 162 -16.37 12.64 12.03
CA ILE A 162 -16.48 13.27 10.71
C ILE A 162 -17.72 14.16 10.72
N ARG A 163 -17.58 15.43 10.32
CA ARG A 163 -18.71 16.37 10.20
C ARG A 163 -19.68 15.94 9.09
N ASP A 164 -20.97 16.09 9.33
CA ASP A 164 -22.04 15.75 8.37
C ASP A 164 -22.58 16.94 7.57
N ASP A 165 -22.10 18.14 7.85
CA ASP A 165 -22.56 19.38 7.19
C ASP A 165 -21.73 19.79 5.97
N VAL A 166 -20.67 19.03 5.63
CA VAL A 166 -19.76 19.36 4.52
C VAL A 166 -19.14 18.12 3.89
N GLY A 167 -18.90 18.20 2.58
CA GLY A 167 -18.13 17.21 1.84
C GLY A 167 -18.87 15.90 1.62
N ALA A 168 -18.27 15.01 0.82
CA ALA A 168 -18.78 13.67 0.67
C ALA A 168 -18.59 12.89 1.97
N GLN A 169 -19.66 12.23 2.40
CA GLN A 169 -19.72 11.50 3.66
C GLN A 169 -19.14 10.09 3.53
N PRO A 170 -18.68 9.48 4.64
CA PRO A 170 -18.35 8.05 4.67
C PRO A 170 -19.47 7.21 4.05
N SER A 171 -19.11 6.32 3.15
CA SER A 171 -20.02 5.57 2.29
C SER A 171 -19.86 4.06 2.49
N GLN A 172 -20.90 3.30 2.11
CA GLN A 172 -20.87 1.84 2.01
C GLN A 172 -21.37 1.41 0.62
N SER A 173 -21.00 2.15 -0.42
CA SER A 173 -21.32 1.79 -1.79
C SER A 173 -20.71 0.43 -2.16
N GLU A 174 -21.21 -0.17 -3.24
CA GLU A 174 -20.69 -1.45 -3.75
C GLU A 174 -19.18 -1.37 -4.03
N GLU A 175 -18.71 -0.25 -4.59
CA GLU A 175 -17.28 -0.02 -4.84
C GLU A 175 -16.46 0.02 -3.55
N VAL A 176 -16.97 0.72 -2.52
CA VAL A 176 -16.33 0.78 -1.19
C VAL A 176 -16.23 -0.61 -0.59
N LEU A 177 -17.35 -1.33 -0.53
CA LEU A 177 -17.41 -2.67 0.08
C LEU A 177 -16.55 -3.67 -0.68
N SER A 178 -16.63 -3.66 -2.01
CA SER A 178 -15.84 -4.55 -2.85
C SER A 178 -14.34 -4.29 -2.69
N THR A 179 -13.94 -3.02 -2.67
CA THR A 179 -12.54 -2.65 -2.46
C THR A 179 -12.07 -3.05 -1.06
N ALA A 180 -12.80 -2.65 -0.01
CA ALA A 180 -12.41 -2.89 1.37
C ALA A 180 -12.32 -4.38 1.71
N LEU A 181 -13.28 -5.18 1.23
CA LEU A 181 -13.37 -6.62 1.51
C LEU A 181 -12.62 -7.50 0.50
N GLY A 182 -12.06 -6.89 -0.55
CA GLY A 182 -11.30 -7.57 -1.61
C GLY A 182 -12.15 -8.40 -2.57
N GLY A 183 -13.39 -7.99 -2.83
CA GLY A 183 -14.30 -8.62 -3.79
C GLY A 183 -13.80 -8.57 -5.23
N ASP A 184 -13.13 -7.48 -5.63
CA ASP A 184 -12.62 -7.29 -7.00
C ASP A 184 -11.11 -7.56 -7.14
N TRP A 185 -10.52 -8.36 -6.26
CA TRP A 185 -9.08 -8.66 -6.34
C TRP A 185 -8.69 -9.21 -7.73
N GLU A 186 -9.56 -10.01 -8.35
CA GLU A 186 -9.35 -10.55 -9.69
C GLU A 186 -9.38 -9.50 -10.82
N PHE A 187 -9.82 -8.27 -10.54
CA PHE A 187 -10.03 -7.22 -11.53
C PHE A 187 -9.25 -5.92 -11.24
N ARG A 188 -8.60 -5.78 -10.08
CA ARG A 188 -7.75 -4.61 -9.78
C ARG A 188 -6.58 -4.53 -10.77
N GLY A 189 -6.35 -3.36 -11.35
CA GLY A 189 -5.33 -3.13 -12.39
C GLY A 189 -5.72 -3.53 -13.82
N ILE A 190 -6.80 -4.31 -13.99
CA ILE A 190 -7.38 -4.61 -15.30
C ILE A 190 -8.36 -3.48 -15.66
N ARG A 191 -7.89 -2.52 -16.45
CA ARG A 191 -8.81 -1.53 -17.05
C ARG A 191 -9.82 -2.30 -17.91
N PRO A 192 -11.14 -2.12 -17.71
CA PRO A 192 -12.13 -2.64 -18.65
C PRO A 192 -11.74 -2.18 -20.06
N SER A 193 -11.88 -3.05 -21.06
CA SER A 193 -11.79 -2.58 -22.44
C SER A 193 -12.80 -1.45 -22.59
N SER A 194 -12.32 -0.26 -22.95
CA SER A 194 -13.19 0.90 -23.21
C SER A 194 -14.42 0.44 -24.00
N PRO A 195 -15.65 0.77 -23.57
CA PRO A 195 -16.83 0.39 -24.32
C PRO A 195 -16.73 1.04 -25.71
N GLY A 196 -16.37 0.26 -26.74
CA GLY A 196 -16.19 0.79 -28.09
C GLY A 196 -15.13 0.16 -29.00
N LEU A 197 -14.28 -0.76 -28.52
CA LEU A 197 -13.34 -1.47 -29.40
C LEU A 197 -13.62 -2.98 -29.36
N GLY A 198 -13.97 -3.53 -30.53
CA GLY A 198 -14.43 -4.91 -30.70
C GLY A 198 -13.44 -6.00 -30.26
N PRO A 199 -13.91 -7.26 -30.19
CA PRO A 199 -13.27 -8.33 -29.42
C PRO A 199 -11.96 -8.85 -30.05
N ARG A 200 -10.97 -9.20 -29.20
CA ARG A 200 -9.84 -10.06 -29.58
C ARG A 200 -10.12 -11.51 -29.16
N ASP A 201 -9.87 -12.42 -30.11
CA ASP A 201 -10.06 -13.89 -30.06
C ASP A 201 -9.13 -14.58 -29.05
N PRO A 202 -9.66 -15.41 -28.12
CA PRO A 202 -8.84 -16.29 -27.32
C PRO A 202 -9.32 -17.76 -27.42
N ARG A 203 -8.96 -18.45 -28.51
CA ARG A 203 -8.87 -19.92 -28.58
C ARG A 203 -7.79 -20.54 -27.65
N VAL A 204 -7.51 -19.95 -26.51
CA VAL A 204 -6.54 -20.46 -25.54
C VAL A 204 -7.18 -20.44 -24.16
N GLY A 205 -7.56 -21.63 -23.68
CA GLY A 205 -8.16 -21.88 -22.37
C GLY A 205 -7.14 -22.10 -21.24
N PRO A 206 -7.61 -22.44 -20.02
CA PRO A 206 -7.21 -21.80 -18.76
C PRO A 206 -6.27 -22.65 -17.88
N GLN A 207 -5.67 -22.07 -16.82
CA GLN A 207 -5.19 -22.81 -15.65
C GLN A 207 -5.33 -22.05 -14.32
N ILE A 208 -5.67 -22.82 -13.29
CA ILE A 208 -5.76 -22.47 -11.85
C ILE A 208 -4.38 -22.03 -11.33
N VAL A 209 -4.29 -20.98 -10.51
CA VAL A 209 -2.99 -20.51 -9.96
C VAL A 209 -2.99 -20.45 -8.43
N ARG A 210 -2.06 -21.20 -7.83
CA ARG A 210 -1.50 -20.98 -6.49
C ARG A 210 -0.31 -20.01 -6.62
N GLY A 211 -0.16 -19.07 -5.67
CA GLY A 211 0.99 -18.16 -5.57
C GLY A 211 0.82 -16.88 -6.39
N LEU A 212 0.06 -15.91 -5.86
CA LEU A 212 -0.17 -14.65 -6.55
C LEU A 212 0.83 -13.56 -6.06
N PRO A 213 1.50 -12.85 -6.98
CA PRO A 213 2.55 -11.88 -6.66
C PRO A 213 2.02 -10.52 -6.18
N PHE A 214 2.95 -9.66 -5.73
CA PHE A 214 2.71 -8.28 -5.33
C PHE A 214 2.28 -7.41 -6.52
N TYR A 215 1.24 -6.60 -6.32
CA TYR A 215 0.80 -5.58 -7.28
C TYR A 215 0.31 -4.32 -6.54
N GLU A 216 0.90 -3.16 -6.86
CA GLU A 216 0.35 -1.79 -6.65
C GLU A 216 -0.36 -1.31 -7.94
N LEU A 217 -1.23 -0.30 -8.01
CA LEU A 217 -1.69 0.83 -7.16
C LEU A 217 -3.23 0.81 -7.04
#